data_AF-A0A1D8NLJ2-F1
#
_entry.id   AF-A0A1D8NLJ2-F1
#
_cell.length_a   1.000
_cell.length_b   1.000
_cell.length_c   1.000
_cell.angle_alpha   90.00
_cell.angle_beta   90.00
_cell.angle_gamma   90.00
#
_symmetry.space_group_name_H-M   'P 1'
#
loop_
_entity.id
_entity.type
_entity.pdbx_description
1 polymer ?
#
loop_
_entity_poly.entity_id
_entity_poly.type
_entity_poly.pdbx_seq_one_letter_code
_entity_poly.pdbx_strand_id
1 'polypeptide(L)'
;MSNTRQPVVAISLKMYFDPAKTLQFVSALAGIEQPDAELEKHGITGPVQDSSSTVATAALNHVELVVMPDFLSIRECTRLKNRLDEPLFNVGAQDCWQADEGAFTGEVSPKHLAQLGVRYVEIGHAERRKQFGETNEWVINKSAACSRNSIIPWICIGEINKGDIEACGDEVWEQIKPVLDNCTGQLVFAYEPVWAIGAPKPAESDHIIGVVSYLRKKIDAEKETNNNDVRIVYGGSAGPGLVESLNGVVDGLFLGRFGHNPDNVKKVVEEVGAVASKR
;
A
#
# COMPACT_ATOMS: atom_id res chain seq x y z
N MET A 1 22.67 -9.49 12.18
CA MET A 1 21.34 -10.00 12.60
C MET A 1 20.44 -9.86 11.39
N SER A 2 19.92 -10.97 10.87
CA SER A 2 19.07 -10.98 9.68
C SER A 2 17.80 -10.18 9.97
N ASN A 3 17.74 -8.94 9.48
CA ASN A 3 16.61 -8.04 9.69
C ASN A 3 15.58 -8.34 8.61
N THR A 4 14.91 -9.49 8.70
CA THR A 4 13.85 -9.86 7.77
C THR A 4 12.65 -8.95 8.02
N ARG A 5 12.50 -7.92 7.19
CA ARG A 5 11.34 -7.02 7.20
C ARG A 5 10.09 -7.86 6.90
N GLN A 6 9.04 -7.70 7.70
CA GLN A 6 7.78 -8.41 7.46
C GLN A 6 7.23 -8.00 6.08
N PRO A 7 6.99 -8.98 5.18
CA PRO A 7 6.41 -8.69 3.88
C PRO A 7 5.04 -8.03 3.99
N VAL A 8 4.71 -7.17 3.02
CA VAL A 8 3.43 -6.47 2.98
C VAL A 8 2.82 -6.45 1.57
N VAL A 9 1.54 -6.75 1.49
CA VAL A 9 0.73 -6.62 0.28
C VAL A 9 -0.35 -5.59 0.53
N ALA A 10 -0.40 -4.54 -0.28
CA ALA A 10 -1.47 -3.56 -0.22
C ALA A 10 -2.27 -3.51 -1.51
N ILE A 11 -3.53 -3.09 -1.42
CA ILE A 11 -4.42 -2.87 -2.56
C ILE A 11 -5.08 -1.50 -2.42
N SER A 12 -4.90 -0.66 -3.45
CA SER A 12 -5.66 0.59 -3.59
C SER A 12 -6.91 0.32 -4.43
N LEU A 13 -8.09 0.48 -3.82
CA LEU A 13 -9.37 0.28 -4.50
C LEU A 13 -9.70 1.42 -5.47
N LYS A 14 -8.97 2.54 -5.35
CA LYS A 14 -9.19 3.79 -6.08
C LYS A 14 -10.67 4.19 -5.97
N MET A 15 -11.20 4.82 -7.02
CA MET A 15 -12.61 5.20 -7.13
C MET A 15 -13.44 4.19 -7.94
N TYR A 16 -13.09 2.90 -7.91
CA TYR A 16 -13.84 1.83 -8.61
C TYR A 16 -14.85 1.09 -7.72
N PHE A 17 -14.86 1.40 -6.43
CA PHE A 17 -15.66 0.73 -5.41
C PHE A 17 -16.47 1.78 -4.68
N ASP A 18 -17.79 1.66 -4.75
CA ASP A 18 -18.67 2.35 -3.81
C ASP A 18 -18.65 1.63 -2.45
N PRO A 19 -19.32 2.15 -1.41
CA PRO A 19 -19.34 1.51 -0.10
C PRO A 19 -19.85 0.07 -0.11
N ALA A 20 -20.85 -0.24 -0.94
CA ALA A 20 -21.44 -1.58 -1.00
C ALA A 20 -20.45 -2.61 -1.55
N LYS A 21 -19.86 -2.28 -2.70
CA LYS A 21 -18.85 -3.12 -3.36
C LYS A 21 -17.58 -3.23 -2.52
N THR A 22 -17.19 -2.16 -1.81
CA THR A 22 -16.05 -2.18 -0.89
C THR A 22 -16.25 -3.22 0.21
N LEU A 23 -17.43 -3.22 0.85
CA LEU A 23 -17.71 -4.17 1.93
C LEU A 23 -17.79 -5.61 1.42
N GLN A 24 -18.38 -5.86 0.25
CA GLN A 24 -18.36 -7.18 -0.38
C GLN A 24 -16.93 -7.66 -0.61
N PHE A 25 -16.07 -6.80 -1.15
CA PHE A 25 -14.67 -7.12 -1.40
C PHE A 25 -13.92 -7.47 -0.11
N VAL A 26 -14.05 -6.65 0.93
CA VAL A 26 -13.38 -6.88 2.21
C VAL A 26 -13.94 -8.11 2.93
N SER A 27 -15.25 -8.36 2.90
CA SER A 27 -15.86 -9.59 3.43
C SER A 27 -15.32 -10.83 2.72
N ALA A 28 -15.19 -10.79 1.39
CA ALA A 28 -14.65 -11.90 0.59
C ALA A 28 -13.16 -12.16 0.86
N LEU A 29 -12.37 -11.12 1.17
CA LEU A 29 -10.99 -11.28 1.63
C LEU A 29 -10.94 -11.91 3.03
N ALA A 30 -11.82 -11.50 3.93
CA ALA A 30 -11.89 -12.01 5.29
C ALA A 30 -12.56 -13.40 5.40
N GLY A 31 -13.09 -13.95 4.29
CA GLY A 31 -13.85 -15.20 4.29
C GLY A 31 -15.12 -15.14 5.14
N ILE A 32 -15.71 -13.95 5.27
CA ILE A 32 -16.96 -13.74 5.97
C ILE A 32 -18.09 -14.02 4.97
N GLU A 33 -18.78 -15.15 5.14
CA GLU A 33 -20.05 -15.40 4.45
C GLU A 33 -21.05 -14.33 4.87
N GLN A 34 -21.45 -13.42 3.97
CA GLN A 34 -22.46 -12.42 4.30
C GLN A 34 -23.83 -13.10 4.48
N PRO A 35 -24.50 -12.83 5.61
CA PRO A 35 -25.53 -11.78 5.57
C PRO A 35 -25.62 -11.03 6.90
N ASP A 36 -25.26 -9.74 6.93
CA ASP A 36 -25.50 -8.92 8.12
C ASP A 36 -26.73 -8.04 7.92
N ALA A 37 -27.78 -8.33 8.68
CA ALA A 37 -28.93 -7.45 8.86
C ALA A 37 -28.53 -6.01 9.28
N GLU A 38 -27.32 -5.80 9.81
CA GLU A 38 -26.74 -4.48 10.09
C GLU A 38 -26.28 -3.73 8.83
N LEU A 39 -25.78 -4.43 7.79
CA LEU A 39 -25.40 -3.81 6.51
C LEU A 39 -26.64 -3.44 5.70
N GLU A 40 -27.70 -4.26 5.77
CA GLU A 40 -29.02 -3.94 5.23
C GLU A 40 -29.62 -2.69 5.89
N LYS A 41 -29.45 -2.51 7.21
CA LYS A 41 -29.88 -1.28 7.92
C LYS A 41 -29.16 -0.01 7.45
N HIS A 42 -27.96 -0.12 6.89
CA HIS A 42 -27.22 1.00 6.32
C HIS A 42 -27.45 1.16 4.80
N GLY A 43 -28.42 0.44 4.21
CA GLY A 43 -28.81 0.57 2.81
C GLY A 43 -27.84 -0.05 1.81
N ILE A 44 -26.92 -0.90 2.29
CA ILE A 44 -25.93 -1.58 1.46
C ILE A 44 -26.51 -2.93 1.05
N THR A 45 -27.10 -3.00 -0.14
CA THR A 45 -27.65 -4.22 -0.73
C THR A 45 -26.86 -4.59 -1.99
N GLY A 46 -26.28 -5.78 -1.99
CA GLY A 46 -25.69 -6.32 -3.21
C GLY A 46 -25.55 -7.83 -3.11
N PRO A 47 -25.36 -8.52 -4.25
CA PRO A 47 -25.47 -9.96 -4.32
C PRO A 47 -24.42 -10.67 -3.46
N VAL A 48 -24.87 -11.69 -2.74
CA VAL A 48 -24.02 -12.67 -2.05
C VAL A 48 -23.33 -13.50 -3.13
N GLN A 49 -22.00 -13.39 -3.24
CA GLN A 49 -21.21 -14.37 -3.98
C GLN A 49 -20.68 -15.39 -2.98
N ASP A 50 -20.98 -16.65 -3.25
CA ASP A 50 -20.46 -17.83 -2.57
C ASP A 50 -18.92 -17.80 -2.62
N SER A 51 -18.26 -17.67 -1.47
CA SER A 51 -16.80 -17.62 -1.36
C SER A 51 -16.30 -18.64 -0.35
N SER A 52 -16.28 -19.91 -0.77
CA SER A 52 -15.46 -20.94 -0.14
C SER A 52 -13.97 -20.70 -0.43
N SER A 53 -13.41 -19.59 0.05
CA SER A 53 -11.97 -19.36 0.08
C SER A 53 -11.62 -18.29 1.11
N THR A 54 -11.44 -18.68 2.38
CA THR A 54 -10.68 -17.84 3.31
C THR A 54 -9.27 -17.64 2.75
N VAL A 55 -8.69 -16.44 2.89
CA VAL A 55 -7.22 -16.32 2.77
C VAL A 55 -6.66 -17.34 3.76
N ALA A 56 -5.86 -18.31 3.28
CA ALA A 56 -5.36 -19.36 4.15
C ALA A 56 -4.61 -18.71 5.33
N THR A 57 -5.14 -18.87 6.55
CA THR A 57 -4.67 -18.19 7.77
C THR A 57 -3.15 -18.35 7.99
N ALA A 58 -2.58 -19.45 7.50
CA ALA A 58 -1.14 -19.71 7.53
C ALA A 58 -0.29 -18.73 6.69
N ALA A 59 -0.78 -18.24 5.55
CA ALA A 59 -0.05 -17.28 4.71
C ALA A 59 -0.03 -15.88 5.36
N LEU A 60 -1.12 -15.49 6.03
CA LEU A 60 -1.21 -14.21 6.75
C LEU A 60 -0.29 -14.13 7.97
N ASN A 61 0.13 -15.26 8.55
CA ASN A 61 1.12 -15.27 9.63
C ASN A 61 2.49 -14.68 9.19
N HIS A 62 2.74 -14.60 7.87
CA HIS A 62 3.99 -14.13 7.32
C HIS A 62 3.86 -12.86 6.47
N VAL A 63 2.63 -12.40 6.18
CA VAL A 63 2.39 -11.28 5.27
C VAL A 63 1.35 -10.35 5.86
N GLU A 64 1.71 -9.07 5.96
CA GLU A 64 0.75 -8.03 6.29
C GLU A 64 -0.11 -7.69 5.06
N LEU A 65 -1.44 -7.74 5.20
CA LEU A 65 -2.39 -7.34 4.16
C LEU A 65 -2.97 -5.96 4.46
N VAL A 66 -2.98 -5.05 3.49
CA VAL A 66 -3.55 -3.70 3.63
C VAL A 66 -4.58 -3.43 2.53
N VAL A 67 -5.76 -2.93 2.91
CA VAL A 67 -6.79 -2.50 1.95
C VAL A 67 -7.01 -1.00 2.11
N MET A 68 -6.88 -0.25 1.01
CA MET A 68 -7.06 1.20 0.96
C MET A 68 -8.35 1.54 0.18
N PRO A 69 -9.50 1.62 0.85
CA PRO A 69 -10.76 2.04 0.23
C PRO A 69 -10.85 3.57 0.07
N ASP A 70 -11.95 4.06 -0.50
CA ASP A 70 -12.28 5.48 -0.45
C ASP A 70 -12.54 5.96 0.99
N PHE A 71 -12.49 7.27 1.22
CA PHE A 71 -12.70 7.84 2.55
C PHE A 71 -14.06 7.49 3.16
N LEU A 72 -15.10 7.33 2.32
CA LEU A 72 -16.46 7.05 2.75
C LEU A 72 -16.60 5.66 3.37
N SER A 73 -15.79 4.72 2.91
CA SER A 73 -15.87 3.30 3.30
C SER A 73 -14.93 2.93 4.44
N ILE A 74 -13.93 3.76 4.77
CA ILE A 74 -12.92 3.48 5.83
C ILE A 74 -13.57 3.07 7.15
N ARG A 75 -14.61 3.80 7.59
CA ARG A 75 -15.25 3.54 8.89
C ARG A 75 -15.84 2.13 8.94
N GLU A 76 -16.60 1.74 7.91
CA GLU A 76 -17.25 0.42 7.89
C GLU A 76 -16.24 -0.70 7.66
N CYS A 77 -15.19 -0.50 6.86
CA CYS A 77 -14.07 -1.46 6.75
C CYS A 77 -13.38 -1.68 8.10
N THR A 78 -13.19 -0.62 8.89
CA THR A 78 -12.59 -0.71 10.23
C THR A 78 -13.51 -1.43 11.20
N ARG A 79 -14.82 -1.15 11.17
CA ARG A 79 -15.80 -1.87 11.99
C ARG A 79 -15.83 -3.35 11.65
N LEU A 80 -15.79 -3.71 10.37
CA LEU A 80 -15.72 -5.10 9.93
C LEU A 80 -14.43 -5.78 10.42
N LYS A 81 -13.27 -5.13 10.26
CA LYS A 81 -11.97 -5.60 10.77
C LYS A 81 -12.02 -5.90 12.27
N ASN A 82 -12.62 -5.00 13.06
CA ASN A 82 -12.67 -5.13 14.52
C ASN A 82 -13.69 -6.17 15.02
N ARG A 83 -14.52 -6.74 14.15
CA ARG A 83 -15.42 -7.85 14.47
C ARG A 83 -14.77 -9.22 14.29
N LEU A 84 -13.63 -9.28 13.63
CA LEU A 84 -12.85 -10.51 13.49
C LEU A 84 -12.11 -10.78 14.79
N ASP A 85 -12.07 -12.05 15.21
CA ASP A 85 -11.29 -12.46 16.38
C ASP A 85 -9.79 -12.15 16.19
N GLU A 86 -9.30 -12.27 14.96
CA GLU A 86 -7.95 -11.90 14.54
C GLU A 86 -7.98 -10.97 13.32
N PRO A 87 -7.25 -9.83 13.33
CA PRO A 87 -7.28 -8.88 12.24
C PRO A 87 -6.55 -9.43 11.00
N LEU A 88 -7.31 -9.89 10.00
CA LEU A 88 -6.78 -10.45 8.74
C LEU A 88 -6.20 -9.40 7.78
N PHE A 89 -6.51 -8.12 7.98
CA PHE A 89 -6.03 -7.01 7.17
C PHE A 89 -5.98 -5.72 7.98
N ASN A 90 -5.17 -4.77 7.52
CA ASN A 90 -5.16 -3.38 7.97
C ASN A 90 -5.94 -2.50 7.00
N VAL A 91 -6.59 -1.47 7.55
CA VAL A 91 -7.26 -0.44 6.76
C VAL A 91 -6.27 0.70 6.50
N GLY A 92 -6.12 1.08 5.24
CA GLY A 92 -5.40 2.27 4.82
C GLY A 92 -6.33 3.34 4.25
N ALA A 93 -5.78 4.49 3.88
CA ALA A 93 -6.48 5.51 3.08
C ALA A 93 -5.68 5.81 1.80
N GLN A 94 -6.36 6.36 0.79
CA GLN A 94 -5.78 6.65 -0.53
C GLN A 94 -5.13 8.05 -0.63
N ASP A 95 -5.34 8.90 0.37
CA ASP A 95 -4.72 10.22 0.49
C ASP A 95 -4.91 10.76 1.91
N CYS A 96 -4.27 11.89 2.23
CA CYS A 96 -4.63 12.78 3.33
C CYS A 96 -4.16 14.21 3.03
N TRP A 97 -4.59 15.15 3.85
CA TRP A 97 -4.00 16.49 3.87
C TRP A 97 -2.80 16.58 4.81
N GLN A 98 -1.96 17.60 4.62
CA GLN A 98 -0.73 17.81 5.40
C GLN A 98 -0.96 18.41 6.79
N ALA A 99 -2.17 18.92 7.11
CA ALA A 99 -2.49 19.54 8.40
C ALA A 99 -3.43 18.68 9.24
N ASP A 100 -3.30 18.75 10.57
CA ASP A 100 -4.12 17.96 11.50
C ASP A 100 -5.53 18.54 11.68
N GLU A 101 -5.65 19.87 11.55
CA GLU A 101 -6.89 20.65 11.64
C GLU A 101 -6.71 21.99 10.92
N GLY A 102 -7.81 22.65 10.53
CA GLY A 102 -7.79 23.97 9.91
C GLY A 102 -8.92 24.20 8.91
N ALA A 103 -8.87 25.36 8.23
CA ALA A 103 -9.85 25.77 7.22
C ALA A 103 -9.59 25.09 5.86
N PHE A 104 -9.65 23.75 5.83
CA PHE A 104 -9.42 22.93 4.64
C PHE A 104 -10.70 22.18 4.26
N THR A 105 -11.72 22.92 3.78
CA THR A 105 -13.04 22.36 3.46
C THR A 105 -12.93 21.20 2.46
N GLY A 106 -13.38 20.01 2.88
CA GLY A 106 -13.38 18.80 2.05
C GLY A 106 -12.15 17.90 2.21
N GLU A 107 -11.08 18.39 2.84
CA GLU A 107 -9.86 17.62 3.10
C GLU A 107 -9.99 16.72 4.33
N VAL A 108 -9.19 15.65 4.38
CA VAL A 108 -9.18 14.68 5.49
C VAL A 108 -7.81 14.67 6.16
N SER A 109 -7.78 14.90 7.48
CA SER A 109 -6.52 14.94 8.23
C SER A 109 -6.05 13.55 8.70
N PRO A 110 -4.72 13.32 8.78
CA PRO A 110 -4.15 12.11 9.36
C PRO A 110 -4.60 11.86 10.79
N LYS A 111 -4.79 12.92 11.59
CA LYS A 111 -5.34 12.84 12.95
C LYS A 111 -6.70 12.14 13.00
N HIS A 112 -7.61 12.49 12.08
CA HIS A 112 -8.94 11.84 12.01
C HIS A 112 -8.85 10.41 11.49
N LEU A 113 -7.98 10.15 10.50
CA LEU A 113 -7.74 8.79 9.99
C LEU A 113 -7.22 7.87 11.11
N ALA A 114 -6.30 8.35 11.94
CA ALA A 114 -5.75 7.59 13.07
C ALA A 114 -6.83 7.22 14.09
N GLN A 115 -7.77 8.13 14.37
CA GLN A 115 -8.93 7.86 15.24
C GLN A 115 -9.87 6.78 14.68
N LEU A 116 -9.94 6.66 13.35
CA LEU A 116 -10.66 5.58 12.67
C LEU A 116 -9.85 4.28 12.58
N GLY A 117 -8.66 4.19 13.17
CA GLY A 117 -7.84 2.98 13.14
C GLY A 117 -7.12 2.73 11.82
N VAL A 118 -7.03 3.75 10.95
CA VAL A 118 -6.22 3.69 9.72
C VAL A 118 -4.75 3.55 10.09
N ARG A 119 -4.06 2.59 9.46
CA ARG A 119 -2.64 2.30 9.71
C ARG A 119 -1.71 2.85 8.63
N TYR A 120 -2.20 2.94 7.40
CA TYR A 120 -1.43 3.35 6.24
C TYR A 120 -2.14 4.46 5.47
N VAL A 121 -1.39 5.36 4.86
CA VAL A 121 -1.95 6.34 3.91
C VAL A 121 -1.07 6.36 2.67
N GLU A 122 -1.68 6.11 1.52
CA GLU A 122 -1.08 6.28 0.19
C GLU A 122 -0.83 7.78 -0.07
N ILE A 123 0.37 8.13 -0.51
CA ILE A 123 0.81 9.50 -0.74
C ILE A 123 1.59 9.59 -2.04
N GLY A 124 1.33 10.62 -2.85
CA GLY A 124 2.13 10.88 -4.05
C GLY A 124 1.87 9.90 -5.19
N HIS A 125 0.74 9.20 -5.19
CA HIS A 125 0.38 8.29 -6.28
C HIS A 125 0.36 9.03 -7.63
N ALA A 126 0.79 8.36 -8.70
CA ALA A 126 0.96 8.98 -10.02
C ALA A 126 -0.31 9.68 -10.54
N GLU A 127 -1.50 9.16 -10.21
CA GLU A 127 -2.78 9.81 -10.54
C GLU A 127 -2.97 11.13 -9.80
N ARG A 128 -2.56 11.23 -8.53
CA ARG A 128 -2.64 12.48 -7.75
C ARG A 128 -1.71 13.54 -8.30
N ARG A 129 -0.46 13.16 -8.60
CA ARG A 129 0.53 14.03 -9.23
C ARG A 129 0.02 14.56 -10.58
N LYS A 130 -0.52 13.67 -11.42
CA LYS A 130 -0.98 14.02 -12.77
C LYS A 130 -2.28 14.83 -12.79
N GLN A 131 -3.26 14.47 -11.98
CA GLN A 131 -4.62 15.04 -12.05
C GLN A 131 -4.82 16.22 -11.09
N PHE A 132 -4.15 16.21 -9.94
CA PHE A 132 -4.34 17.18 -8.87
C PHE A 132 -3.10 18.05 -8.62
N GLY A 133 -2.02 17.85 -9.40
CA GLY A 133 -0.81 18.65 -9.31
C GLY A 133 -0.01 18.44 -8.03
N GLU A 134 -0.15 17.27 -7.38
CA GLU A 134 0.57 16.95 -6.14
C GLU A 134 2.10 17.00 -6.37
N THR A 135 2.77 17.87 -5.62
CA THR A 135 4.21 18.12 -5.74
C THR A 135 5.03 17.28 -4.76
N ASN A 136 6.36 17.22 -4.96
CA ASN A 136 7.25 16.57 -3.99
C ASN A 136 7.17 17.22 -2.60
N GLU A 137 6.99 18.54 -2.53
CA GLU A 137 6.80 19.26 -1.27
C GLU A 137 5.53 18.78 -0.54
N TRP A 138 4.42 18.60 -1.27
CA TRP A 138 3.19 18.06 -0.68
C TRP A 138 3.39 16.64 -0.17
N VAL A 139 4.08 15.80 -0.93
CA VAL A 139 4.39 14.42 -0.53
C VAL A 139 5.21 14.39 0.76
N ILE A 140 6.23 15.24 0.89
CA ILE A 140 7.05 15.36 2.11
C ILE A 140 6.19 15.78 3.29
N ASN A 141 5.40 16.84 3.14
CA ASN A 141 4.59 17.38 4.24
C ASN A 141 3.47 16.43 4.67
N LYS A 142 2.81 15.74 3.73
CA LYS A 142 1.82 14.69 4.01
C LYS A 142 2.46 13.48 4.69
N SER A 143 3.66 13.07 4.25
CA SER A 143 4.37 11.94 4.88
C SER A 143 4.73 12.26 6.33
N ALA A 144 5.26 13.46 6.59
CA ALA A 144 5.53 13.93 7.95
C ALA A 144 4.24 14.03 8.79
N ALA A 145 3.10 14.36 8.14
CA ALA A 145 1.79 14.38 8.78
C ALA A 145 1.28 13.01 9.20
N CYS A 146 1.52 11.99 8.38
CA CYS A 146 1.25 10.62 8.77
C CYS A 146 2.14 10.19 9.94
N SER A 147 3.46 10.39 9.83
CA SER A 147 4.41 9.96 10.88
C SER A 147 4.10 10.58 12.25
N ARG A 148 3.81 11.90 12.32
CA ARG A 148 3.49 12.55 13.60
C ARG A 148 2.15 12.11 14.22
N ASN A 149 1.27 11.51 13.43
CA ASN A 149 0.00 10.93 13.88
C ASN A 149 0.07 9.39 13.99
N SER A 150 1.26 8.80 14.00
CA SER A 150 1.48 7.34 14.11
C SER A 150 0.83 6.53 12.98
N ILE A 151 0.63 7.15 11.82
CA ILE A 151 0.24 6.50 10.57
C ILE A 151 1.50 6.26 9.75
N ILE A 152 1.60 5.07 9.14
CA ILE A 152 2.71 4.72 8.27
C ILE A 152 2.46 5.31 6.89
N PRO A 153 3.26 6.27 6.40
CA PRO A 153 3.12 6.76 5.05
C PRO A 153 3.51 5.66 4.05
N TRP A 154 2.69 5.51 3.01
CA TRP A 154 2.89 4.63 1.87
C TRP A 154 3.13 5.51 0.64
N ILE A 155 4.40 5.82 0.39
CA ILE A 155 4.81 6.84 -0.58
C ILE A 155 5.07 6.21 -1.94
N CYS A 156 4.30 6.62 -2.94
CA CYS A 156 4.55 6.24 -4.33
C CYS A 156 5.71 7.05 -4.91
N ILE A 157 6.70 6.34 -5.43
CA ILE A 157 7.93 6.89 -6.00
C ILE A 157 8.26 6.20 -7.32
N GLY A 158 9.01 6.88 -8.18
CA GLY A 158 9.44 6.28 -9.45
C GLY A 158 10.02 7.30 -10.40
N GLU A 159 10.90 6.84 -11.28
CA GLU A 159 11.49 7.63 -12.33
C GLU A 159 10.51 7.82 -13.50
N ILE A 160 10.56 9.00 -14.13
CA ILE A 160 9.70 9.36 -15.26
C ILE A 160 10.20 8.73 -16.55
N ASN A 161 11.52 8.64 -16.73
CA ASN A 161 12.14 8.16 -17.95
C ASN A 161 12.91 6.87 -17.69
N LYS A 162 12.83 5.93 -18.63
CA LYS A 162 13.69 4.75 -18.61
C LYS A 162 15.12 5.15 -18.95
N GLY A 163 16.07 4.74 -18.13
CA GLY A 163 17.50 5.02 -18.30
C GLY A 163 18.36 3.90 -17.76
N ASP A 164 19.64 4.20 -17.50
CA ASP A 164 20.50 3.32 -16.73
C ASP A 164 20.08 3.30 -15.25
N ILE A 165 20.45 2.22 -14.56
CA ILE A 165 20.01 1.95 -13.18
C ILE A 165 20.46 3.04 -12.20
N GLU A 166 21.64 3.63 -12.40
CA GLU A 166 22.18 4.64 -11.49
C GLU A 166 21.43 5.97 -11.67
N ALA A 167 21.23 6.44 -12.90
CA ALA A 167 20.44 7.63 -13.17
C ALA A 167 18.98 7.49 -12.70
N CYS A 168 18.34 6.34 -12.95
CA CYS A 168 16.99 6.08 -12.44
C CYS A 168 16.98 6.03 -10.90
N GLY A 169 18.00 5.40 -10.30
CA GLY A 169 18.17 5.33 -8.85
C GLY A 169 18.40 6.70 -8.21
N ASP A 170 19.12 7.60 -8.86
CA ASP A 170 19.33 8.99 -8.41
C ASP A 170 18.05 9.81 -8.48
N GLU A 171 17.30 9.74 -9.59
CA GLU A 171 16.02 10.42 -9.73
C GLU A 171 15.02 9.99 -8.64
N VAL A 172 14.97 8.69 -8.34
CA VAL A 172 14.11 8.16 -7.28
C VAL A 172 14.65 8.51 -5.89
N TRP A 173 15.97 8.57 -5.72
CA TRP A 173 16.58 8.98 -4.44
C TRP A 173 16.23 10.41 -4.05
N GLU A 174 16.12 11.33 -5.01
CA GLU A 174 15.66 12.71 -4.78
C GLU A 174 14.23 12.77 -4.20
N GLN A 175 13.41 11.74 -4.43
CA GLN A 175 12.07 11.60 -3.86
C GLN A 175 12.10 11.00 -2.45
N ILE A 176 13.05 10.08 -2.18
CA ILE A 176 13.16 9.36 -0.90
C ILE A 176 13.85 10.22 0.17
N LYS A 177 15.01 10.82 -0.14
CA LYS A 177 15.88 11.45 0.87
C LYS A 177 15.17 12.54 1.69
N PRO A 178 14.40 13.47 1.09
CA PRO A 178 13.67 14.46 1.87
C PRO A 178 12.59 13.86 2.78
N VAL A 179 11.97 12.74 2.39
CA VAL A 179 11.00 12.02 3.24
C VAL A 179 11.71 11.40 4.43
N LEU A 180 12.87 10.75 4.22
CA LEU A 180 13.68 10.19 5.31
C LEU A 180 14.11 11.26 6.33
N ASP A 181 14.43 12.45 5.87
CA ASP A 181 14.91 13.56 6.72
C ASP A 181 13.78 14.19 7.56
N ASN A 182 12.53 14.07 7.11
CA ASN A 182 11.37 14.73 7.75
C ASN A 182 10.41 13.76 8.45
N CYS A 183 10.63 12.45 8.30
CA CYS A 183 9.77 11.42 8.88
C CYS A 183 10.56 10.54 9.86
N THR A 184 9.83 9.94 10.79
CA THR A 184 10.37 9.01 11.79
C THR A 184 9.53 7.74 11.85
N GLY A 185 10.16 6.62 12.20
CA GLY A 185 9.47 5.35 12.39
C GLY A 185 9.39 4.56 11.10
N GLN A 186 8.30 3.83 10.91
CA GLN A 186 8.15 2.97 9.75
C GLN A 186 7.68 3.75 8.52
N LEU A 187 8.30 3.50 7.37
CA LEU A 187 7.98 4.11 6.07
C LEU A 187 7.85 3.00 5.02
N VAL A 188 6.88 3.12 4.12
CA VAL A 188 6.76 2.22 2.96
C VAL A 188 6.92 3.02 1.68
N PHE A 189 7.89 2.68 0.85
CA PHE A 189 8.03 3.24 -0.49
C PHE A 189 7.50 2.25 -1.52
N ALA A 190 6.48 2.65 -2.27
CA ALA A 190 5.97 1.91 -3.41
C ALA A 190 6.69 2.37 -4.68
N TYR A 191 7.62 1.54 -5.16
CA TYR A 191 8.36 1.79 -6.37
C TYR A 191 7.52 1.45 -7.60
N GLU A 192 7.23 2.48 -8.40
CA GLU A 192 6.36 2.47 -9.57
C GLU A 192 7.06 3.21 -10.72
N PRO A 193 7.85 2.52 -11.56
CA PRO A 193 8.48 3.15 -12.74
C PRO A 193 7.41 3.83 -13.59
N VAL A 194 7.39 5.17 -13.62
CA VAL A 194 6.23 5.93 -14.13
C VAL A 194 6.06 5.69 -15.63
N TRP A 195 7.16 5.51 -16.36
CA TRP A 195 7.17 5.16 -17.78
C TRP A 195 6.52 3.80 -18.08
N ALA A 196 6.41 2.90 -17.11
CA ALA A 196 5.79 1.58 -17.27
C ALA A 196 4.29 1.58 -16.90
N ILE A 197 3.78 2.64 -16.28
CA ILE A 197 2.37 2.71 -15.88
C ILE A 197 1.47 2.82 -17.12
N GLY A 198 0.64 1.80 -17.33
CA GLY A 198 -0.25 1.71 -18.50
C GLY A 198 0.47 1.35 -19.80
N ALA A 199 1.77 1.05 -19.75
CA ALA A 199 2.51 0.57 -20.91
C ALA A 199 2.05 -0.86 -21.31
N PRO A 200 2.23 -1.26 -22.58
CA PRO A 200 1.87 -2.61 -23.03
C PRO A 200 2.63 -3.73 -22.33
N LYS A 201 3.83 -3.42 -21.80
CA LYS A 201 4.67 -4.34 -21.04
C LYS A 201 5.02 -3.71 -19.68
N PRO A 202 5.04 -4.50 -18.60
CA PRO A 202 5.54 -4.04 -17.31
C PRO A 202 7.05 -3.73 -17.39
N ALA A 203 7.57 -3.09 -16.35
CA ALA A 203 9.01 -3.00 -16.16
C ALA A 203 9.60 -4.42 -16.01
N GLU A 204 10.74 -4.67 -16.66
CA GLU A 204 11.44 -5.95 -16.58
C GLU A 204 12.02 -6.17 -15.18
N SER A 205 12.03 -7.41 -14.70
CA SER A 205 12.49 -7.76 -13.34
C SER A 205 13.93 -7.28 -13.07
N ASP A 206 14.83 -7.37 -14.05
CA ASP A 206 16.21 -6.89 -13.93
C ASP A 206 16.30 -5.39 -13.65
N HIS A 207 15.42 -4.59 -14.27
CA HIS A 207 15.35 -3.15 -14.02
C HIS A 207 14.87 -2.87 -12.60
N ILE A 208 13.82 -3.56 -12.17
CA ILE A 208 13.26 -3.42 -10.82
C ILE A 208 14.31 -3.82 -9.78
N ILE A 209 14.98 -4.95 -9.96
CA ILE A 209 16.05 -5.43 -9.09
C ILE A 209 17.18 -4.41 -9.01
N GLY A 210 17.64 -3.91 -10.16
CA GLY A 210 18.72 -2.92 -10.22
C GLY A 210 18.41 -1.67 -9.43
N VAL A 211 17.27 -1.01 -9.71
CA VAL A 211 16.91 0.25 -9.07
C VAL A 211 16.62 0.06 -7.58
N VAL A 212 15.85 -0.97 -7.19
CA VAL A 212 15.56 -1.21 -5.77
C VAL A 212 16.83 -1.55 -4.98
N SER A 213 17.75 -2.34 -5.55
CA SER A 213 19.03 -2.64 -4.92
C SER A 213 19.92 -1.41 -4.75
N TYR A 214 19.89 -0.49 -5.72
CA TYR A 214 20.58 0.80 -5.64
C TYR A 214 20.02 1.64 -4.49
N LEU A 215 18.70 1.81 -4.44
CA LEU A 215 18.01 2.58 -3.39
C LEU A 215 18.26 1.99 -2.01
N ARG A 216 18.26 0.66 -1.87
CA ARG A 216 18.59 -0.02 -0.61
C ARG A 216 19.96 0.35 -0.08
N LYS A 217 20.98 0.36 -0.93
CA LYS A 217 22.34 0.75 -0.53
C LYS A 217 22.37 2.19 0.00
N LYS A 218 21.66 3.11 -0.67
CA LYS A 218 21.56 4.50 -0.22
C LYS A 218 20.81 4.64 1.10
N ILE A 219 19.66 3.98 1.26
CA ILE A 219 18.90 3.96 2.51
C ILE A 219 19.73 3.37 3.65
N ASP A 220 20.44 2.26 3.41
CA ASP A 220 21.28 1.61 4.41
C ASP A 220 22.45 2.50 4.86
N ALA A 221 22.99 3.34 3.97
CA ALA A 221 24.03 4.32 4.30
C ALA A 221 23.52 5.47 5.19
N GLU A 222 22.21 5.74 5.20
CA GLU A 222 21.60 6.77 6.05
C GLU A 222 21.08 6.22 7.39
N LYS A 223 21.20 4.91 7.67
CA LYS A 223 20.68 4.31 8.92
C LYS A 223 21.34 4.82 10.19
N GLU A 224 22.56 5.33 10.10
CA GLU A 224 23.25 5.93 11.24
C GLU A 224 22.69 7.34 11.56
N THR A 225 22.08 8.00 10.58
CA THR A 225 21.54 9.37 10.70
C THR A 225 20.02 9.37 10.92
N ASN A 226 19.30 8.36 10.44
CA ASN A 226 17.87 8.22 10.62
C ASN A 226 17.47 6.86 11.22
N ASN A 227 16.55 6.88 12.20
CA ASN A 227 16.04 5.66 12.84
C ASN A 227 14.78 5.12 12.12
N ASN A 228 14.76 5.23 10.79
CA ASN A 228 13.60 4.85 9.98
C ASN A 228 13.62 3.35 9.66
N ASP A 229 12.49 2.69 9.88
CA ASP A 229 12.25 1.31 9.40
C ASP A 229 11.64 1.36 8.00
N VAL A 230 12.48 1.19 6.98
CA VAL A 230 12.06 1.38 5.59
C VAL A 230 11.71 0.06 4.92
N ARG A 231 10.47 -0.05 4.44
CA ARG A 231 10.04 -1.06 3.48
C ARG A 231 9.98 -0.51 2.06
N ILE A 232 10.35 -1.31 1.07
CA ILE A 232 10.18 -0.99 -0.36
C ILE A 232 9.35 -2.09 -1.00
N VAL A 233 8.20 -1.73 -1.56
CA VAL A 233 7.33 -2.64 -2.32
C VAL A 233 7.35 -2.26 -3.79
N TYR A 234 6.99 -3.18 -4.68
CA TYR A 234 6.78 -2.87 -6.08
C TYR A 234 5.30 -2.59 -6.36
N GLY A 235 4.98 -1.44 -6.96
CA GLY A 235 3.60 -1.02 -7.27
C GLY A 235 3.24 -0.97 -8.74
N GLY A 236 4.16 -1.36 -9.64
CA GLY A 236 3.83 -1.52 -11.04
C GLY A 236 2.87 -2.69 -11.30
N SER A 237 2.64 -3.03 -12.56
CA SER A 237 1.78 -4.17 -12.92
C SER A 237 2.32 -5.47 -12.33
N ALA A 238 1.69 -5.93 -11.25
CA ALA A 238 2.05 -7.13 -10.52
C ALA A 238 1.02 -8.24 -10.74
N GLY A 239 1.52 -9.46 -10.93
CA GLY A 239 0.73 -10.68 -11.07
C GLY A 239 1.52 -11.89 -10.58
N PRO A 240 0.95 -13.11 -10.67
CA PRO A 240 1.57 -14.31 -10.13
C PRO A 240 2.95 -14.59 -10.74
N GLY A 241 3.91 -14.99 -9.91
CA GLY A 241 5.30 -15.30 -10.27
C GLY A 241 6.24 -14.09 -10.26
N LEU A 242 5.72 -12.86 -10.16
CA LEU A 242 6.57 -11.67 -10.14
C LEU A 242 7.44 -11.65 -8.88
N VAL A 243 6.92 -12.00 -7.71
CA VAL A 243 7.65 -11.86 -6.43
C VAL A 243 8.89 -12.75 -6.42
N GLU A 244 8.74 -13.98 -6.93
CA GLU A 244 9.86 -14.90 -7.11
C GLU A 244 10.89 -14.34 -8.08
N SER A 245 10.45 -13.75 -9.20
CA SER A 245 11.35 -13.14 -10.19
C SER A 245 12.15 -11.94 -9.67
N LEU A 246 11.67 -11.27 -8.62
CA LEU A 246 12.33 -10.11 -8.01
C LEU A 246 13.42 -10.51 -7.00
N ASN A 247 13.68 -11.80 -6.81
CA ASN A 247 14.76 -12.33 -5.97
C ASN A 247 14.81 -11.73 -4.55
N GLY A 248 13.65 -11.35 -4.05
CA GLY A 248 13.47 -10.83 -2.70
C GLY A 248 14.04 -9.45 -2.37
N VAL A 249 14.40 -8.65 -3.38
CA VAL A 249 14.86 -7.27 -3.18
C VAL A 249 13.77 -6.33 -2.67
N VAL A 250 12.51 -6.66 -2.95
CA VAL A 250 11.32 -5.96 -2.44
C VAL A 250 10.74 -6.69 -1.24
N ASP A 251 10.08 -5.93 -0.37
CA ASP A 251 9.36 -6.42 0.82
C ASP A 251 7.89 -6.69 0.54
N GLY A 252 7.48 -6.72 -0.73
CA GLY A 252 6.11 -7.08 -1.12
C GLY A 252 5.59 -6.27 -2.30
N LEU A 253 4.28 -6.17 -2.40
CA LEU A 253 3.59 -5.68 -3.60
C LEU A 253 2.49 -4.66 -3.28
N PHE A 254 2.32 -3.71 -4.19
CA PHE A 254 1.21 -2.78 -4.20
C PHE A 254 0.34 -3.02 -5.43
N LEU A 255 -0.87 -3.53 -5.21
CA LEU A 255 -1.73 -4.01 -6.29
C LEU A 255 -2.72 -2.92 -6.73
N GLY A 256 -2.73 -2.65 -8.03
CA GLY A 256 -3.79 -1.90 -8.69
C GLY A 256 -4.95 -2.80 -9.10
N ARG A 257 -5.44 -2.63 -10.35
CA ARG A 257 -6.63 -3.32 -10.87
C ARG A 257 -6.63 -4.85 -10.76
N PHE A 258 -5.46 -5.49 -10.83
CA PHE A 258 -5.36 -6.94 -10.67
C PHE A 258 -5.86 -7.40 -9.28
N GLY A 259 -5.58 -6.60 -8.24
CA GLY A 259 -6.02 -6.84 -6.86
C GLY A 259 -7.48 -6.48 -6.59
N HIS A 260 -8.24 -5.97 -7.57
CA HIS A 260 -9.67 -5.68 -7.42
C HIS A 260 -10.53 -6.95 -7.45
N ASN A 261 -9.93 -8.11 -7.78
CA ASN A 261 -10.51 -9.43 -7.55
C ASN A 261 -9.90 -10.04 -6.28
N PRO A 262 -10.71 -10.41 -5.27
CA PRO A 262 -10.20 -10.95 -4.00
C PRO A 262 -9.42 -12.26 -4.15
N ASP A 263 -9.74 -13.09 -5.16
CA ASP A 263 -9.01 -14.35 -5.40
C ASP A 263 -7.59 -14.09 -5.92
N ASN A 264 -7.40 -13.01 -6.67
CA ASN A 264 -6.07 -12.59 -7.10
C ASN A 264 -5.23 -12.11 -5.92
N VAL A 265 -5.84 -11.38 -4.98
CA VAL A 265 -5.16 -10.95 -3.74
C VAL A 265 -4.73 -12.16 -2.92
N LYS A 266 -5.62 -13.15 -2.74
CA LYS A 266 -5.32 -14.41 -2.02
C LYS A 266 -4.08 -15.11 -2.59
N LYS A 267 -4.06 -15.32 -3.91
CA LYS A 267 -2.92 -15.93 -4.61
C LYS A 267 -1.62 -15.16 -4.41
N VAL A 268 -1.68 -13.84 -4.47
CA VAL A 268 -0.49 -12.99 -4.26
C VAL A 268 0.00 -13.07 -2.81
N VAL A 269 -0.90 -13.03 -1.82
CA VAL A 269 -0.55 -13.17 -0.40
C VAL A 269 0.10 -14.53 -0.13
N GLU A 270 -0.45 -15.61 -0.70
CA GLU A 270 0.14 -16.96 -0.62
C GLU A 270 1.53 -17.03 -1.26
N GLU A 271 1.70 -16.46 -2.46
CA GLU A 271 3.00 -16.40 -3.13
C GLU A 271 4.04 -15.62 -2.30
N VAL A 272 3.69 -14.43 -1.82
CA VAL A 272 4.58 -13.60 -0.99
C VAL A 272 4.94 -14.34 0.30
N GLY A 273 3.96 -14.97 0.97
CA GLY A 273 4.19 -15.74 2.19
C GLY A 273 5.08 -16.97 1.97
N ALA A 274 4.92 -17.66 0.84
CA ALA A 274 5.75 -18.80 0.47
C ALA A 274 7.20 -18.39 0.16
N VAL A 275 7.42 -17.21 -0.44
CA VAL A 275 8.77 -16.67 -0.65
C VAL A 275 9.39 -16.22 0.67
N ALA A 276 8.61 -15.60 1.56
CA ALA A 276 9.09 -15.11 2.85
C ALA A 276 9.49 -16.21 3.82
N SER A 277 8.72 -17.31 3.87
CA SER A 277 9.00 -18.46 4.74
C SER A 277 10.28 -19.24 4.37
N LYS A 278 10.86 -19.00 3.20
CA LYS A 278 12.13 -19.59 2.74
C LYS A 278 13.37 -18.76 3.14
N ARG A 279 13.21 -17.54 3.67
CA ARG A 279 14.30 -16.64 4.06
C ARG A 279 14.69 -16.81 5.53
#